data_AF-A0A359H7H0-F1
#
_entry.id   AF-A0A359H7H0-F1
#
_cell.length_a   1.000
_cell.length_b   1.000
_cell.length_c   1.000
_cell.angle_alpha   90.00
_cell.angle_beta   90.00
_cell.angle_gamma   90.00
#
_symmetry.space_group_name_H-M   'P 1'
#
loop_
_entity.id
_entity.type
_entity.pdbx_description
1 polymer ?
#
loop_
_entity_poly.entity_id
_entity_poly.type
_entity_poly.pdbx_seq_one_letter_code
_entity_poly.pdbx_strand_id
1 'polypeptide(L)'
;MAVNIYRSQITKQPAKENIQLISAMLNEMTHVQDFQMKLYEFGFRPSILRYFFALCGQAMGCSSRILGMKRVLKTDIWVEKEAIKHYNKLIGTIDWDPDTRKVLEKNRADEQEHVKRWEKLLSV
;
A
#
# COMPACT_ATOMS: atom_id res chain seq x y z
N MET A 1 0.96 3.47 5.23
CA MET A 1 1.11 2.23 6.03
C MET A 1 1.78 1.15 5.20
N ALA A 2 1.21 0.79 4.04
CA ALA A 2 1.73 -0.21 3.10
C ALA A 2 3.22 -0.03 2.73
N VAL A 3 3.67 1.20 2.43
CA VAL A 3 5.10 1.53 2.24
C VAL A 3 6.01 0.91 3.32
N ASN A 4 5.62 1.02 4.59
CA ASN A 4 6.44 0.51 5.69
C ASN A 4 6.30 -1.00 5.88
N ILE A 5 5.16 -1.60 5.50
CA ILE A 5 4.97 -3.05 5.49
C ILE A 5 5.96 -3.66 4.49
N TYR A 6 5.90 -3.22 3.23
CA TYR A 6 6.78 -3.71 2.17
C TYR A 6 8.26 -3.46 2.49
N ARG A 7 8.59 -2.25 2.95
CA ARG A 7 9.96 -1.90 3.36
C ARG A 7 10.52 -2.86 4.40
N SER A 8 9.71 -3.23 5.38
CA SER A 8 10.12 -4.08 6.51
C SER A 8 10.15 -5.58 6.18
N GLN A 9 9.67 -5.98 5.01
CA GLN A 9 9.72 -7.37 4.54
C GLN A 9 10.94 -7.67 3.67
N ILE A 10 11.60 -6.64 3.13
CA ILE A 10 12.81 -6.75 2.29
C ILE A 10 13.97 -7.31 3.12
N THR A 11 14.74 -8.24 2.54
CA THR A 11 15.92 -8.84 3.18
C THR A 11 17.21 -8.57 2.41
N LYS A 12 18.35 -8.81 3.07
CA LYS A 12 19.68 -8.67 2.45
C LYS A 12 19.94 -9.65 1.29
N GLN A 13 19.26 -10.80 1.27
CA GLN A 13 19.44 -11.79 0.22
C GLN A 13 18.77 -11.32 -1.08
N PRO A 14 19.48 -11.34 -2.23
CA PRO A 14 18.88 -11.05 -3.52
C PRO A 14 17.90 -12.17 -3.89
N ALA A 15 16.62 -11.82 -3.89
CA ALA A 15 15.51 -12.73 -4.10
C ALA A 15 14.54 -12.08 -5.11
N LYS A 16 13.93 -12.87 -6.00
CA LYS A 16 12.97 -12.34 -7.00
C LYS A 16 11.78 -11.67 -6.29
N GLU A 17 11.42 -12.20 -5.13
CA GLU A 17 10.41 -11.69 -4.21
C GLU A 17 10.76 -10.27 -3.73
N ASN A 18 12.03 -10.00 -3.40
CA ASN A 18 12.45 -8.67 -2.97
C ASN A 18 12.30 -7.64 -4.08
N ILE A 19 12.54 -8.01 -5.34
CA ILE A 19 12.32 -7.10 -6.48
C ILE A 19 10.84 -6.70 -6.57
N GLN A 20 9.94 -7.68 -6.40
CA GLN A 20 8.50 -7.41 -6.41
C GLN A 20 8.07 -6.53 -5.23
N LEU A 21 8.56 -6.82 -4.02
CA LEU A 21 8.29 -6.02 -2.82
C LEU A 21 8.83 -4.59 -2.96
N ILE A 22 10.03 -4.41 -3.52
CA ILE A 22 10.60 -3.09 -3.80
C ILE A 22 9.73 -2.36 -4.83
N SER A 23 9.32 -3.02 -5.91
CA SER A 23 8.46 -2.41 -6.92
C SER A 23 7.13 -1.94 -6.35
N ALA A 24 6.48 -2.75 -5.51
CA ALA A 24 5.24 -2.37 -4.84
C ALA A 24 5.49 -1.22 -3.85
N MET A 25 6.52 -1.30 -3.01
CA MET A 25 6.90 -0.21 -2.10
C MET A 25 7.10 1.12 -2.84
N LEU A 26 7.75 1.11 -4.00
CA LEU A 26 7.98 2.32 -4.79
C LEU A 26 6.66 2.88 -5.36
N ASN A 27 5.75 2.02 -5.81
CA ASN A 27 4.42 2.45 -6.25
C ASN A 27 3.60 3.04 -5.08
N GLU A 28 3.59 2.38 -3.92
CA GLU A 28 2.95 2.90 -2.69
C GLU A 28 3.50 4.27 -2.26
N MET A 29 4.80 4.52 -2.48
CA MET A 29 5.39 5.84 -2.21
C MET A 29 4.79 6.92 -3.11
N THR A 30 4.43 6.60 -4.35
CA THR A 30 3.71 7.52 -5.24
C THR A 30 2.30 7.77 -4.75
N HIS A 31 1.58 6.75 -4.25
CA HIS A 31 0.23 6.96 -3.69
C HIS A 31 0.26 7.86 -2.46
N VAL A 32 1.27 7.70 -1.60
CA VAL A 32 1.49 8.59 -0.45
C VAL A 32 1.72 10.03 -0.92
N GLN A 33 2.51 10.25 -1.97
CA GLN A 33 2.74 11.58 -2.54
C GLN A 33 1.46 12.17 -3.13
N ASP A 34 0.71 11.39 -3.91
CA ASP A 34 -0.57 11.76 -4.51
C ASP A 34 -1.57 12.22 -3.43
N PHE A 35 -1.72 11.44 -2.36
CA PHE A 35 -2.60 11.81 -1.25
C PHE A 35 -2.10 13.04 -0.48
N GLN A 36 -0.80 13.15 -0.24
CA GLN A 36 -0.26 14.33 0.44
C GLN A 36 -0.51 15.60 -0.35
N MET A 37 -0.33 15.55 -1.67
CA MET A 37 -0.62 16.68 -2.56
C MET A 37 -2.09 17.09 -2.44
N LYS A 38 -3.03 16.15 -2.60
CA LYS A 38 -4.46 16.43 -2.49
C LYS A 38 -4.87 16.92 -1.11
N LEU A 39 -4.37 16.31 -0.03
CA LEU A 39 -4.67 16.79 1.32
C LEU A 39 -4.20 18.24 1.53
N TYR A 40 -3.03 18.61 1.02
CA TYR A 40 -2.53 19.99 1.13
C TYR A 40 -3.31 20.97 0.25
N GLU A 41 -3.74 20.58 -0.95
CA GLU A 41 -4.65 21.37 -1.78
C GLU A 41 -5.97 21.67 -1.03
N PHE A 42 -6.48 20.71 -0.26
CA PHE A 42 -7.64 20.90 0.63
C PHE A 42 -7.31 21.59 1.97
N GLY A 43 -6.08 22.09 2.16
CA GLY A 43 -5.68 22.85 3.35
C GLY A 43 -5.37 22.01 4.60
N PHE A 44 -5.26 20.68 4.48
CA PHE A 44 -4.86 19.83 5.61
C PHE A 44 -3.40 20.05 6.00
N ARG A 45 -3.08 19.77 7.27
CA ARG A 45 -1.72 19.81 7.82
C ARG A 45 -1.23 18.39 8.17
N PRO A 46 0.10 18.17 8.24
CA PRO A 46 0.65 16.89 8.65
C PRO A 46 0.09 16.43 10.00
N SER A 47 -0.42 15.20 10.06
CA SER A 47 -0.95 14.59 11.27
C SER A 47 0.07 13.68 11.94
N ILE A 48 0.17 13.75 13.27
CA ILE A 48 1.02 12.87 14.09
C ILE A 48 0.62 11.40 13.92
N LEU A 49 -0.66 11.13 13.63
CA LEU A 49 -1.16 9.77 13.36
C LEU A 49 -0.39 9.08 12.22
N ARG A 50 0.19 9.84 11.29
CA ARG A 50 1.03 9.28 10.22
C ARG A 50 2.19 8.47 10.77
N TYR A 51 2.85 8.94 11.83
CA TYR A 51 3.99 8.24 12.44
C TYR A 51 3.51 6.98 13.18
N PHE A 52 2.35 7.05 13.83
CA PHE A 52 1.73 5.89 14.44
C PHE A 52 1.45 4.79 13.41
N PHE A 53 0.79 5.12 12.29
CA PHE A 53 0.54 4.16 11.21
C PHE A 53 1.81 3.67 10.51
N ALA A 54 2.88 4.48 10.51
CA ALA A 54 4.17 4.04 10.01
C ALA A 54 4.77 2.93 10.89
N LEU A 55 4.73 3.10 12.21
CA LEU A 55 5.17 2.10 13.18
C LEU A 55 4.33 0.82 13.12
N CYS A 56 3.01 0.94 13.01
CA CYS A 56 2.14 -0.23 12.81
C CYS A 56 2.50 -1.00 11.53
N GLY A 57 2.75 -0.29 10.42
CA GLY A 57 3.18 -0.90 9.17
C GLY A 57 4.50 -1.66 9.33
N GLN A 58 5.49 -1.05 9.98
CA GLN A 58 6.78 -1.69 10.25
C GLN A 58 6.62 -2.96 11.12
N ALA A 59 5.82 -2.90 12.19
CA ALA A 59 5.57 -4.05 13.06
C ALA A 59 4.89 -5.20 12.31
N MET A 60 3.89 -4.90 11.47
CA MET A 60 3.23 -5.90 10.62
C MET A 60 4.18 -6.50 9.58
N GLY A 61 4.99 -5.68 8.90
CA GLY A 61 5.95 -6.15 7.92
C GLY A 61 7.03 -7.04 8.52
N CYS A 62 7.62 -6.64 9.65
CA CYS A 62 8.62 -7.45 10.34
C CYS A 62 8.03 -8.77 10.85
N SER A 63 6.84 -8.73 11.47
CA SER A 63 6.20 -9.94 12.00
C SER A 63 5.80 -10.91 10.89
N SER A 64 5.22 -10.44 9.79
CA SER A 64 4.88 -11.30 8.66
C SER A 64 6.12 -11.93 8.02
N ARG A 65 7.23 -11.18 7.95
CA ARG A 65 8.51 -11.68 7.43
C ARG A 65 9.13 -12.76 8.30
N ILE A 66 9.13 -12.59 9.62
CA ILE A 66 9.61 -13.61 10.57
C ILE A 66 8.84 -14.94 10.37
N LEU A 67 7.55 -14.86 10.05
CA LEU A 67 6.70 -16.02 9.81
C LEU A 67 6.83 -16.62 8.39
N GLY A 68 7.72 -16.06 7.55
CA GLY A 68 8.06 -16.57 6.22
C GLY A 68 7.26 -15.99 5.05
N MET A 69 7.69 -16.29 3.82
CA MET A 69 7.18 -15.63 2.61
C MET A 69 5.67 -15.87 2.36
N LYS A 70 5.15 -17.04 2.71
CA LYS A 70 3.71 -17.33 2.61
C LYS A 70 2.86 -16.38 3.48
N ARG A 71 3.39 -15.97 4.64
CA ARG A 71 2.73 -15.03 5.55
C ARG A 71 2.89 -13.58 5.10
N VAL A 72 4.05 -13.23 4.52
CA VAL A 72 4.24 -11.96 3.80
C VAL A 72 3.14 -11.76 2.75
N LEU A 73 3.05 -12.66 1.77
CA LEU A 73 2.07 -12.54 0.68
C LEU A 73 0.62 -12.46 1.17
N LYS A 74 0.25 -13.26 2.19
CA LYS A 74 -1.09 -13.20 2.78
C LYS A 74 -1.37 -11.86 3.48
N THR A 75 -0.37 -11.30 4.15
CA THR A 75 -0.48 -10.00 4.81
C THR A 75 -0.67 -8.92 3.77
N ASP A 76 0.14 -8.94 2.71
CA ASP A 76 0.08 -7.96 1.64
C ASP A 76 -1.26 -8.02 0.93
N ILE A 77 -1.73 -9.21 0.51
CA ILE A 77 -3.07 -9.39 -0.08
C ILE A 77 -4.18 -8.82 0.83
N TRP A 78 -4.09 -9.04 2.14
CA TRP A 78 -5.09 -8.54 3.08
C TRP A 78 -5.08 -7.00 3.17
N VAL A 79 -3.90 -6.39 3.29
CA VAL A 79 -3.73 -4.93 3.33
C VAL A 79 -4.27 -4.30 2.04
N GLU A 80 -3.90 -4.86 0.89
CA GLU A 80 -4.32 -4.35 -0.41
C GLU A 80 -5.84 -4.45 -0.61
N LYS A 81 -6.46 -5.56 -0.15
CA LYS A 81 -7.93 -5.70 -0.21
C LYS A 81 -8.64 -4.68 0.67
N GLU A 82 -8.13 -4.39 1.86
CA GLU A 82 -8.69 -3.32 2.70
C GLU A 82 -8.44 -1.93 2.08
N ALA A 83 -7.30 -1.69 1.43
CA ALA A 83 -7.04 -0.46 0.68
C ALA A 83 -8.07 -0.27 -0.45
N ILE A 84 -8.30 -1.29 -1.28
CA ILE A 84 -9.32 -1.27 -2.35
C ILE A 84 -10.71 -0.94 -1.80
N LYS A 85 -11.09 -1.54 -0.67
CA LYS A 85 -12.37 -1.29 -0.01
C LYS A 85 -12.49 0.17 0.44
N HIS A 86 -11.43 0.73 1.02
CA HIS A 86 -11.39 2.15 1.40
C HIS A 86 -11.46 3.07 0.19
N TYR A 87 -10.73 2.78 -0.89
CA TYR A 87 -10.82 3.52 -2.14
C TYR A 87 -12.23 3.49 -2.74
N ASN A 88 -12.84 2.31 -2.83
CA ASN A 88 -14.21 2.17 -3.33
C ASN A 88 -15.21 2.99 -2.51
N LYS A 89 -15.08 2.96 -1.18
CA LYS A 89 -15.91 3.79 -0.31
C LYS A 89 -15.65 5.27 -0.55
N LEU A 90 -14.39 5.69 -0.64
CA LEU A 90 -14.00 7.09 -0.83
C LEU A 90 -14.51 7.65 -2.17
N ILE A 91 -14.33 6.90 -3.26
CA ILE A 91 -14.78 7.26 -4.61
C ILE A 91 -16.32 7.28 -4.70
N GLY A 92 -16.98 6.32 -4.06
CA GLY A 92 -18.45 6.19 -4.12
C GLY A 92 -19.23 7.13 -3.20
N THR A 93 -18.59 7.71 -2.18
CA THR A 93 -19.29 8.53 -1.16
C THR A 93 -19.19 10.03 -1.44
N ILE A 94 -18.16 10.49 -2.14
CA ILE A 94 -17.85 11.92 -2.31
C ILE A 94 -17.76 12.23 -3.80
N ASP A 95 -18.38 13.34 -4.22
CA ASP A 95 -18.24 13.84 -5.58
C ASP A 95 -16.94 14.64 -5.74
N TRP A 96 -15.88 13.92 -6.09
CA TRP A 96 -14.56 14.48 -6.35
C TRP A 96 -14.49 15.22 -7.67
N ASP A 97 -13.68 16.28 -7.71
CA ASP A 97 -13.30 16.91 -8.98
C ASP A 97 -12.61 15.90 -9.92
N PRO A 98 -12.63 16.13 -11.25
CA PRO A 98 -12.12 15.16 -12.22
C PRO A 98 -10.66 14.75 -12.00
N ASP A 99 -9.81 15.66 -11.52
CA ASP A 99 -8.39 15.40 -11.31
C ASP A 99 -8.18 14.50 -10.08
N THR A 100 -8.82 14.84 -8.95
CA THR A 100 -8.78 14.01 -7.75
C THR A 100 -9.40 12.63 -7.99
N ARG A 101 -10.52 12.55 -8.71
CA ARG A 101 -11.14 11.26 -9.05
C ARG A 101 -10.18 10.37 -9.84
N LYS A 102 -9.51 10.93 -10.85
CA LYS A 102 -8.54 10.20 -11.68
C LYS A 102 -7.39 9.63 -10.86
N VAL A 103 -6.86 10.41 -9.92
CA VAL A 103 -5.79 9.97 -9.00
C VAL A 103 -6.29 8.81 -8.10
N LEU A 104 -7.48 8.93 -7.53
CA LEU A 104 -8.06 7.88 -6.67
C LEU A 104 -8.32 6.58 -7.45
N GLU A 105 -8.85 6.68 -8.67
CA GLU A 105 -9.12 5.52 -9.52
C GLU A 105 -7.84 4.82 -9.99
N LYS A 106 -6.81 5.59 -10.35
CA LYS A 106 -5.48 5.08 -10.67
C LYS A 106 -4.91 4.31 -9.49
N ASN A 107 -4.85 4.92 -8.31
CA ASN A 107 -4.25 4.28 -7.14
C ASN A 107 -5.03 3.03 -6.72
N ARG A 108 -6.37 3.05 -6.80
CA ARG A 108 -7.19 1.84 -6.62
C ARG A 108 -6.84 0.73 -7.63
N ALA A 109 -6.63 1.08 -8.90
CA ALA A 109 -6.28 0.11 -9.93
C ALA A 109 -4.91 -0.53 -9.68
N ASP A 110 -3.94 0.26 -9.20
CA ASP A 110 -2.63 -0.24 -8.76
C ASP A 110 -2.80 -1.29 -7.65
N GLU A 111 -3.65 -1.04 -6.64
CA GLU A 111 -3.89 -2.04 -5.57
C GLU A 111 -4.51 -3.34 -6.08
N GLN A 112 -5.40 -3.24 -7.07
CA GLN A 112 -5.96 -4.42 -7.71
C GLN A 112 -4.89 -5.23 -8.45
N GLU A 113 -3.90 -4.56 -9.04
CA GLU A 113 -2.75 -5.23 -9.65
C GLU A 113 -1.83 -5.86 -8.59
N HIS A 114 -1.59 -5.17 -7.47
CA HIS A 114 -0.85 -5.71 -6.33
C HIS A 114 -1.48 -7.01 -5.83
N VAL A 115 -2.79 -7.03 -5.57
CA VAL A 115 -3.52 -8.25 -5.15
C VAL A 115 -3.30 -9.38 -6.14
N LYS A 116 -3.53 -9.14 -7.45
CA LYS A 116 -3.37 -10.18 -8.49
C LYS A 116 -1.95 -10.73 -8.52
N ARG A 117 -0.94 -9.86 -8.38
CA ARG A 117 0.48 -10.24 -8.36
C ARG A 117 0.80 -11.12 -7.15
N TRP A 118 0.32 -10.75 -5.97
CA TRP A 118 0.55 -11.52 -4.74
C TRP A 118 -0.20 -12.85 -4.73
N GLU A 119 -1.44 -12.88 -5.21
CA GLU A 119 -2.21 -14.12 -5.35
C GLU A 119 -1.53 -15.10 -6.31
N LYS A 120 -1.01 -14.59 -7.44
CA LYS A 120 -0.21 -15.39 -8.38
C LYS A 120 1.02 -15.97 -7.71
N LEU A 121 1.80 -15.17 -6.98
CA LEU A 121 3.00 -15.64 -6.28
C LEU A 121 2.69 -16.60 -5.12
N LEU A 122 1.51 -16.49 -4.50
CA LEU A 122 1.08 -17.38 -3.42
C LEU A 122 0.59 -18.75 -3.93
N SER A 123 0.12 -18.80 -5.18
CA SER A 123 -0.38 -20.00 -5.84
C SER A 123 0.70 -20.89 -6.47
N VAL A 124 1.93 -20.38 -6.56
CA VAL A 124 3.14 -21.12 -6.99
C VAL A 124 3.76 -21.83 -5.80
#